data_AF-A0A094ICB4-F1
#
_entry.id   AF-A0A094ICB4-F1
#
_cell.length_a   1.000
_cell.length_b   1.000
_cell.length_c   1.000
_cell.angle_alpha   90.00
_cell.angle_beta   90.00
_cell.angle_gamma   90.00
#
_symmetry.space_group_name_H-M   'P 1'
#
loop_
_entity.id
_entity.type
_entity.pdbx_description
1 polymer ?
#
loop_
_entity_poly.entity_id
_entity_poly.type
_entity_poly.pdbx_seq_one_letter_code
_entity_poly.pdbx_strand_id
1 'polypeptide(L)'
;DERSGILQTINHYFADTLAKTREERVLNRLKGVGLEDGQYQTIDLAAITQAAHLSNEDQAVNDIHDILKAYYKVALKRYMDNVVLQVVERIYLGSNGPVRAINPEYVGTLSDTELADIAAESYATSSTRTEIGYKLQRLDKALNLAETVPI
;
A
#
# COMPACT_ATOMS: atom_id res chain seq x y z
N ASP A 1 -5.39 -12.62 14.39
CA ASP A 1 -6.10 -13.30 13.29
C ASP A 1 -7.40 -12.56 13.05
N GLU A 2 -7.64 -12.13 11.82
CA GLU A 2 -8.79 -11.28 11.46
C GLU A 2 -10.14 -11.98 11.71
N ARG A 3 -10.12 -13.32 11.85
CA ARG A 3 -11.29 -14.15 12.18
C ARG A 3 -11.57 -14.31 13.67
N SER A 4 -10.63 -13.93 14.54
CA SER A 4 -10.76 -14.04 16.01
C SER A 4 -10.78 -12.69 16.73
N GLY A 5 -10.63 -11.59 16.00
CA GLY A 5 -10.71 -10.25 16.54
C GLY A 5 -12.13 -9.84 16.90
N ILE A 6 -12.29 -9.15 18.04
CA ILE A 6 -13.56 -8.53 18.42
C ILE A 6 -13.88 -7.43 17.39
N LEU A 7 -15.06 -7.54 16.74
CA LEU A 7 -15.55 -6.56 15.78
C LEU A 7 -16.08 -5.33 16.52
N GLN A 8 -15.17 -4.45 16.93
CA GLN A 8 -15.48 -3.22 17.64
C GLN A 8 -14.78 -2.01 17.02
N THR A 9 -15.48 -0.88 17.06
CA THR A 9 -14.97 0.41 16.62
C THR A 9 -15.60 1.53 17.44
N ILE A 10 -14.81 2.53 17.80
CA ILE A 10 -15.26 3.79 18.41
C ILE A 10 -15.32 4.93 17.38
N ASN A 11 -15.04 4.62 16.11
CA ASN A 11 -15.03 5.62 15.05
C ASN A 11 -16.47 6.04 14.73
N HIS A 12 -16.79 7.33 14.91
CA HIS A 12 -18.12 7.90 14.69
C HIS A 12 -18.66 7.65 13.27
N TYR A 13 -17.79 7.56 12.25
CA TYR A 13 -18.20 7.23 10.89
C TYR A 13 -18.96 5.90 10.77
N PHE A 14 -18.76 4.97 11.70
CA PHE A 14 -19.56 3.74 11.77
C PHE A 14 -21.04 4.06 11.97
N ALA A 15 -21.36 4.87 12.99
CA ALA A 15 -22.73 5.24 13.33
C ALA A 15 -23.37 6.05 12.19
N ASP A 16 -22.63 7.01 11.62
CA ASP A 16 -23.12 7.84 10.51
C ASP A 16 -23.40 6.99 9.26
N THR A 17 -22.49 6.07 8.93
CA THR A 17 -22.65 5.18 7.77
C THR A 17 -23.82 4.23 7.97
N LEU A 18 -24.00 3.70 9.18
CA LEU A 18 -25.12 2.82 9.51
C LEU A 18 -26.45 3.57 9.41
N ALA A 19 -26.55 4.76 9.99
CA ALA A 19 -27.74 5.60 9.92
C ALA A 19 -28.10 5.95 8.47
N LYS A 20 -27.12 6.40 7.69
CA LYS A 20 -27.30 6.72 6.26
C LYS A 20 -27.74 5.50 5.45
N THR A 21 -27.14 4.33 5.68
CA THR A 21 -27.51 3.11 4.95
C THR A 21 -28.95 2.68 5.26
N ARG A 22 -29.39 2.81 6.52
CA ARG A 22 -30.77 2.53 6.93
C ARG A 22 -31.75 3.50 6.29
N GLU A 23 -31.44 4.80 6.28
CA GLU A 23 -32.24 5.85 5.64
C GLU A 23 -32.40 5.59 4.14
N GLU A 24 -31.28 5.37 3.43
CA GLU A 24 -31.28 5.05 1.99
C GLU A 24 -32.17 3.84 1.67
N ARG A 25 -32.15 2.81 2.53
CA ARG A 25 -32.98 1.62 2.33
C ARG A 25 -34.46 1.92 2.50
N VAL A 26 -34.85 2.69 3.52
CA VAL A 26 -36.25 3.11 3.71
C VAL A 26 -36.70 3.94 2.50
N LEU A 27 -35.90 4.91 2.08
CA LEU A 27 -36.19 5.75 0.92
C LEU A 27 -36.39 4.92 -0.35
N ASN A 28 -35.54 3.91 -0.58
CA ASN A 28 -35.67 3.02 -1.74
C ASN A 28 -36.96 2.18 -1.69
N ARG A 29 -37.41 1.73 -0.52
CA ARG A 29 -38.71 1.04 -0.39
C ARG A 29 -39.89 1.96 -0.67
N LEU A 30 -39.84 3.19 -0.17
CA LEU A 30 -40.87 4.20 -0.43
C LEU A 30 -40.96 4.56 -1.93
N LYS A 31 -39.81 4.71 -2.60
CA LYS A 31 -39.75 4.88 -4.06
C LYS A 31 -40.35 3.69 -4.80
N GLY A 32 -40.16 2.47 -4.31
CA GLY A 32 -40.74 1.25 -4.88
C GLY A 32 -42.28 1.22 -4.88
N VAL A 33 -42.94 1.98 -3.98
CA VAL A 33 -44.40 2.15 -3.98
C VAL A 33 -44.88 3.42 -4.70
N GLY A 34 -44.00 4.04 -5.49
CA GLY A 34 -44.32 5.19 -6.34
C GLY A 34 -44.10 6.55 -5.68
N LEU A 35 -43.59 6.62 -4.45
CA LEU A 35 -43.30 7.91 -3.79
C LEU A 35 -42.01 8.52 -4.34
N GLU A 36 -42.15 9.47 -5.25
CA GLU A 36 -41.06 10.22 -5.85
C GLU A 36 -40.99 11.65 -5.31
N ASP A 37 -39.77 12.19 -5.21
CA ASP A 37 -39.56 13.57 -4.79
C ASP A 37 -40.19 14.56 -5.78
N GLY A 38 -40.86 15.59 -5.25
CA GLY A 38 -41.40 16.69 -6.04
C GLY A 38 -42.73 16.40 -6.74
N GLN A 39 -43.38 15.27 -6.48
CA GLN A 39 -44.71 14.96 -7.00
C GLN A 39 -45.77 14.95 -5.90
N TYR A 40 -46.94 15.54 -6.19
CA TYR A 40 -48.13 15.38 -5.38
C TYR A 40 -48.91 14.17 -5.87
N GLN A 41 -48.97 13.13 -5.05
CA GLN A 41 -49.70 11.89 -5.34
C GLN A 41 -50.71 11.63 -4.24
N THR A 42 -51.86 11.04 -4.60
CA THR A 42 -52.81 10.52 -3.62
C THR A 42 -52.26 9.21 -3.08
N ILE A 43 -51.92 9.17 -1.79
CA ILE A 43 -51.25 8.01 -1.20
C ILE A 43 -52.22 7.24 -0.32
N ASP A 44 -52.25 5.92 -0.50
CA ASP A 44 -52.86 5.00 0.46
C ASP A 44 -51.91 4.81 1.66
N LEU A 45 -52.36 5.24 2.85
CA LEU A 45 -51.63 5.06 4.10
C LEU A 45 -51.28 3.58 4.39
N ALA A 46 -52.13 2.64 3.94
CA ALA A 46 -51.85 1.22 4.09
C ALA A 46 -50.64 0.79 3.24
N ALA A 47 -50.51 1.32 2.01
CA ALA A 47 -49.37 1.05 1.14
C ALA A 47 -48.06 1.62 1.70
N ILE A 48 -48.08 2.82 2.29
CA ILE A 48 -46.90 3.38 2.99
C ILE A 48 -46.49 2.48 4.16
N THR A 49 -47.47 2.08 4.97
CA THR A 49 -47.21 1.27 6.17
C THR A 49 -46.62 -0.08 5.77
N GLN A 50 -47.13 -0.71 4.72
CA GLN A 50 -46.58 -1.96 4.18
C GLN A 50 -45.17 -1.78 3.61
N ALA A 51 -44.87 -0.68 2.92
CA ALA A 51 -43.52 -0.39 2.42
C ALA A 51 -42.51 -0.10 3.55
N ALA A 52 -42.97 0.49 4.64
CA ALA A 52 -42.16 0.80 5.80
C ALA A 52 -41.92 -0.43 6.70
N HIS A 53 -42.91 -1.29 6.83
CA HIS A 53 -42.91 -2.45 7.73
C HIS A 53 -42.34 -3.70 7.06
N LEU A 54 -41.22 -4.21 7.59
CA LEU A 54 -40.64 -5.48 7.18
C LEU A 54 -41.05 -6.61 8.14
N SER A 55 -40.92 -7.86 7.70
CA SER A 55 -40.96 -8.98 8.63
C SER A 55 -39.79 -8.88 9.63
N ASN A 56 -39.92 -9.49 10.81
CA ASN A 56 -38.82 -9.51 11.79
C ASN A 56 -37.55 -10.16 11.22
N GLU A 57 -37.71 -11.17 10.36
CA GLU A 57 -36.59 -11.85 9.69
C GLU A 57 -35.90 -10.92 8.69
N ASP A 58 -36.66 -10.29 7.80
CA ASP A 58 -36.10 -9.35 6.81
C ASP A 58 -35.43 -8.15 7.49
N GLN A 59 -36.02 -7.65 8.59
CA GLN A 59 -35.45 -6.58 9.40
C GLN A 59 -34.10 -7.02 10.01
N ALA A 60 -34.03 -8.22 10.58
CA ALA A 60 -32.80 -8.76 11.16
C ALA A 60 -31.69 -8.96 10.10
N VAL A 61 -32.03 -9.51 8.94
CA VAL A 61 -31.09 -9.65 7.81
C VAL A 61 -30.54 -8.29 7.40
N ASN A 62 -31.43 -7.32 7.24
CA ASN A 62 -31.11 -5.96 6.85
C ASN A 62 -30.22 -5.24 7.88
N ASP A 63 -30.47 -5.45 9.17
CA ASP A 63 -29.69 -4.85 10.25
C ASP A 63 -28.28 -5.45 10.34
N ILE A 64 -28.16 -6.78 10.28
CA ILE A 64 -26.86 -7.47 10.25
C ILE A 64 -26.04 -7.01 9.06
N HIS A 65 -26.65 -6.97 7.87
CA HIS A 65 -25.99 -6.50 6.66
C HIS A 65 -25.45 -5.08 6.80
N ASP A 66 -26.25 -4.14 7.33
CA ASP A 66 -25.83 -2.74 7.42
C ASP A 66 -24.77 -2.51 8.47
N ILE A 67 -24.84 -3.22 9.60
CA ILE A 67 -23.79 -3.22 10.62
C ILE A 67 -22.47 -3.71 10.02
N LEU A 68 -22.49 -4.84 9.32
CA LEU A 68 -21.29 -5.39 8.68
C LEU A 68 -20.74 -4.45 7.61
N LYS A 69 -21.61 -3.87 6.76
CA LYS A 69 -21.21 -2.91 5.73
C LYS A 69 -20.58 -1.65 6.31
N ALA A 70 -21.18 -1.08 7.36
CA ALA A 70 -20.65 0.11 8.04
C ALA A 70 -19.33 -0.20 8.73
N TYR A 71 -19.22 -1.33 9.43
CA TYR A 71 -17.99 -1.75 10.08
C TYR A 71 -16.86 -1.98 9.07
N TYR A 72 -17.14 -2.70 7.98
CA TYR A 72 -16.17 -3.02 6.95
C TYR A 72 -15.57 -1.75 6.32
N LYS A 73 -16.39 -0.73 6.05
CA LYS A 73 -15.92 0.57 5.54
C LYS A 73 -14.90 1.24 6.46
N VAL A 74 -15.11 1.19 7.77
CA VAL A 74 -14.16 1.73 8.75
C VAL A 74 -12.91 0.85 8.85
N ALA A 75 -13.11 -0.47 8.93
CA ALA A 75 -12.03 -1.43 9.05
C ALA A 75 -11.05 -1.35 7.87
N LEU A 76 -11.55 -1.21 6.64
CA LEU A 76 -10.73 -1.09 5.44
C LEU A 76 -9.85 0.16 5.47
N LYS A 77 -10.40 1.32 5.85
CA LYS A 77 -9.62 2.56 6.00
C LYS A 77 -8.53 2.41 7.05
N ARG A 78 -8.89 1.89 8.23
CA ARG A 78 -7.95 1.63 9.32
C ARG A 78 -6.85 0.66 8.89
N TYR A 79 -7.18 -0.37 8.13
CA TYR A 79 -6.20 -1.33 7.62
C TYR A 79 -5.20 -0.65 6.68
N MET A 80 -5.69 0.11 5.68
CA MET A 80 -4.82 0.83 4.74
C MET A 80 -3.86 1.78 5.47
N ASP A 81 -4.39 2.58 6.41
CA ASP A 81 -3.56 3.49 7.21
C ASP A 81 -2.51 2.73 8.03
N ASN A 82 -2.87 1.59 8.62
CA ASN A 82 -1.92 0.77 9.38
C ASN A 82 -0.83 0.15 8.49
N VAL A 83 -1.16 -0.31 7.29
CA VAL A 83 -0.15 -0.83 6.37
C VAL A 83 0.83 0.28 5.97
N VAL A 84 0.32 1.45 5.58
CA VAL A 84 1.17 2.57 5.16
C VAL A 84 2.03 3.06 6.32
N LEU A 85 1.44 3.31 7.49
CA LEU A 85 2.18 3.89 8.61
C LEU A 85 3.06 2.85 9.32
N GLN A 86 2.51 1.69 9.68
CA GLN A 86 3.27 0.72 10.46
C GLN A 86 4.26 -0.06 9.60
N VAL A 87 3.82 -0.55 8.44
CA VAL A 87 4.67 -1.44 7.63
C VAL A 87 5.60 -0.64 6.75
N VAL A 88 5.07 0.30 5.97
CA VAL A 88 5.91 1.03 5.00
C VAL A 88 6.76 2.08 5.71
N GLU A 89 6.15 3.00 6.45
CA GLU A 89 6.89 4.12 7.05
C GLU A 89 7.79 3.67 8.20
N ARG A 90 7.24 3.00 9.23
CA ARG A 90 8.02 2.65 10.43
C ARG A 90 8.96 1.47 10.25
N ILE A 91 8.51 0.39 9.61
CA ILE A 91 9.33 -0.82 9.47
C ILE A 91 10.25 -0.70 8.25
N TYR A 92 9.70 -0.39 7.07
CA TYR A 92 10.50 -0.46 5.84
C TYR A 92 11.43 0.75 5.65
N LEU A 93 10.89 1.97 5.86
CA LEU A 93 11.62 3.23 5.66
C LEU A 93 12.22 3.81 6.95
N GLY A 94 11.91 3.20 8.10
CA GLY A 94 12.36 3.62 9.42
C GLY A 94 13.89 3.61 9.55
N SER A 95 14.39 4.18 10.65
CA SER A 95 15.84 4.31 10.89
C SER A 95 16.59 2.99 10.80
N ASN A 96 15.98 1.91 11.30
CA ASN A 96 16.52 0.55 11.27
C ASN A 96 15.89 -0.30 10.16
N GLY A 97 15.18 0.34 9.23
CA GLY A 97 14.50 -0.33 8.14
C GLY A 97 15.50 -0.88 7.12
N PRO A 98 15.12 -1.93 6.36
CA PRO A 98 15.98 -2.59 5.38
C PRO A 98 16.51 -1.63 4.31
N VAL A 99 15.77 -0.57 3.97
CA VAL A 99 16.22 0.43 2.99
C VAL A 99 17.43 1.22 3.48
N ARG A 100 17.60 1.35 4.80
CA ARG A 100 18.74 2.04 5.45
C ARG A 100 19.78 1.07 5.99
N ALA A 101 19.66 -0.22 5.69
CA ALA A 101 20.59 -1.25 6.19
C ALA A 101 22.03 -0.99 5.72
N ILE A 102 22.20 -0.54 4.47
CA ILE A 102 23.50 -0.07 3.98
C ILE A 102 23.62 1.42 4.29
N ASN A 103 24.46 1.74 5.27
CA ASN A 103 24.76 3.10 5.67
C ASN A 103 26.27 3.23 6.02
N PRO A 104 26.81 4.45 6.13
CA PRO A 104 28.24 4.65 6.38
C PRO A 104 28.74 3.98 7.65
N GLU A 105 27.90 3.89 8.68
CA GLU A 105 28.27 3.26 9.94
C GLU A 105 28.41 1.75 9.78
N TYR A 106 27.45 1.10 9.11
CA TYR A 106 27.55 -0.32 8.72
C TYR A 106 28.80 -0.58 7.87
N VAL A 107 29.05 0.24 6.84
CA VAL A 107 30.24 0.10 5.99
C VAL A 107 31.53 0.24 6.81
N GLY A 108 31.55 1.16 7.79
CA GLY A 108 32.67 1.33 8.70
C GLY A 108 32.91 0.15 9.66
N THR A 109 31.94 -0.75 9.83
CA THR A 109 32.09 -1.97 10.64
C THR A 109 32.65 -3.17 9.87
N LEU A 110 32.73 -3.09 8.54
CA LEU A 110 33.21 -4.20 7.71
C LEU A 110 34.73 -4.37 7.84
N SER A 111 35.18 -5.62 7.92
CA SER A 111 36.61 -5.96 7.83
C SER A 111 37.14 -5.80 6.40
N ASP A 112 38.46 -5.68 6.24
CA ASP A 112 39.11 -5.62 4.92
C ASP A 112 38.73 -6.82 4.03
N THR A 113 38.56 -8.00 4.62
CA THR A 113 38.13 -9.20 3.91
C THR A 113 36.68 -9.10 3.42
N GLU A 114 35.75 -8.63 4.26
CA GLU A 114 34.34 -8.47 3.87
C GLU A 114 34.17 -7.36 2.82
N LEU A 115 34.91 -6.26 2.97
CA LEU A 115 34.99 -5.19 1.97
C LEU A 115 35.55 -5.70 0.65
N ALA A 116 36.59 -6.52 0.68
CA ALA A 116 37.13 -7.15 -0.52
C ALA A 116 36.12 -8.09 -1.17
N ASP A 117 35.39 -8.91 -0.41
CA ASP A 117 34.37 -9.80 -0.96
C ASP A 117 33.24 -9.06 -1.68
N ILE A 118 32.89 -7.85 -1.21
CA ILE A 118 31.82 -7.02 -1.80
C ILE A 118 32.33 -6.17 -2.97
N ALA A 119 33.49 -5.53 -2.81
CA ALA A 119 33.94 -4.44 -3.67
C ALA A 119 35.24 -4.74 -4.43
N ALA A 120 35.98 -5.79 -4.09
CA ALA A 120 37.18 -6.13 -4.85
C ALA A 120 36.83 -6.69 -6.22
N GLU A 121 37.73 -6.40 -7.15
CA GLU A 121 37.72 -7.00 -8.47
C GLU A 121 38.06 -8.48 -8.42
N SER A 122 37.50 -9.24 -9.35
CA SER A 122 37.94 -10.62 -9.56
C SER A 122 39.38 -10.65 -10.08
N TYR A 123 40.08 -11.75 -9.77
CA TYR A 123 41.44 -11.99 -10.28
C TYR A 123 41.52 -11.88 -11.81
N ALA A 124 40.52 -12.40 -12.53
CA ALA A 124 40.48 -12.35 -13.99
C ALA A 124 40.43 -10.90 -14.52
N THR A 125 39.59 -10.05 -13.91
CA THR A 125 39.51 -8.62 -14.25
C THR A 125 40.81 -7.89 -13.91
N SER A 126 41.39 -8.17 -12.74
CA SER A 126 42.67 -7.60 -12.30
C SER A 126 43.82 -7.94 -13.25
N SER A 127 43.92 -9.22 -13.63
CA SER A 127 44.93 -9.73 -14.55
C SER A 127 44.78 -9.12 -15.95
N THR A 128 43.55 -9.04 -16.45
CA THR A 128 43.26 -8.42 -17.75
C THR A 128 43.63 -6.94 -17.76
N ARG A 129 43.29 -6.19 -16.70
CA ARG A 129 43.68 -4.77 -16.59
C ARG A 129 45.20 -4.62 -16.61
N THR A 130 45.90 -5.46 -15.87
CA THR A 130 47.36 -5.44 -15.80
C THR A 130 47.97 -5.70 -17.19
N GLU A 131 47.48 -6.71 -17.91
CA GLU A 131 47.93 -7.02 -19.27
C GLU A 131 47.67 -5.87 -20.25
N ILE A 132 46.46 -5.31 -20.24
CA ILE A 132 46.10 -4.17 -21.09
C ILE A 132 46.94 -2.94 -20.74
N GLY A 133 47.18 -2.68 -19.46
CA GLY A 133 48.05 -1.60 -18.98
C GLY A 133 49.47 -1.71 -19.54
N TYR A 134 50.05 -2.92 -19.54
CA TYR A 134 51.35 -3.16 -20.18
C TYR A 134 51.33 -2.94 -21.70
N LYS A 135 50.26 -3.37 -22.38
CA LYS A 135 50.10 -3.11 -23.83
C LYS A 135 50.03 -1.61 -24.13
N LEU A 136 49.25 -0.86 -23.34
CA LEU A 136 49.15 0.60 -23.47
C LEU A 136 50.51 1.27 -23.31
N GLN A 137 51.26 0.95 -22.25
CA GLN A 137 52.60 1.52 -22.04
C GLN A 137 53.56 1.22 -23.19
N ARG A 138 53.49 0.02 -23.79
CA ARG A 138 54.32 -0.34 -24.95
C ARG A 138 53.94 0.47 -26.18
N LEU A 139 52.64 0.60 -26.45
CA LEU A 139 52.14 1.36 -27.60
C LEU A 139 52.47 2.84 -27.46
N ASP A 140 52.37 3.39 -26.25
CA ASP A 140 52.68 4.80 -25.96
C ASP A 140 54.17 5.10 -26.19
N LYS A 141 55.08 4.21 -25.74
CA LYS A 141 56.51 4.34 -26.06
C LYS A 141 56.79 4.26 -27.56
N ALA A 142 56.13 3.35 -28.27
CA ALA A 142 56.30 3.22 -29.72
C ALA A 142 55.81 4.47 -30.46
N LEU A 143 54.69 5.05 -30.02
CA LEU A 143 54.16 6.32 -30.55
C LEU A 143 55.16 7.47 -30.35
N ASN A 144 55.66 7.66 -29.13
CA ASN A 144 56.65 8.71 -28.82
C ASN A 144 57.95 8.56 -29.64
N LEU A 145 58.40 7.32 -29.89
CA LEU A 145 59.55 7.06 -30.76
C LEU A 145 59.24 7.38 -32.22
N ALA A 146 58.04 7.02 -32.71
CA ALA A 146 57.64 7.31 -34.08
C ALA A 146 57.54 8.83 -34.35
N GLU A 147 57.13 9.62 -33.35
CA GLU A 147 57.06 11.09 -33.46
C GLU A 147 58.43 11.77 -33.44
N THR A 148 59.46 11.13 -32.87
CA THR A 148 60.80 11.73 -32.69
C THR A 148 61.80 11.37 -33.79
N VAL A 149 61.48 10.41 -34.68
CA VAL A 149 62.32 10.07 -35.84
C VAL A 149 61.94 10.98 -37.02
N PRO A 150 62.84 11.84 -37.53
CA PRO A 150 62.57 12.65 -38.71
C PRO A 150 62.51 11.74 -39.95
N ILE A 151 61.48 11.96 -40.78
CA ILE A 151 61.28 11.31 -42.08
C ILE A 151 62.42 11.67 -43.03
#